data_AF-A0A3N5UXX4-F1
#
_entry.id   AF-A0A3N5UXX4-F1
#
_cell.length_a   1.000
_cell.length_b   1.000
_cell.length_c   1.000
_cell.angle_alpha   90.00
_cell.angle_beta   90.00
_cell.angle_gamma   90.00
#
_symmetry.space_group_name_H-M   'P 1'
#
loop_
_entity.id
_entity.type
_entity.pdbx_description
1 polymer ?
#
loop_
_entity_poly.entity_id
_entity_poly.type
_entity_poly.pdbx_seq_one_letter_code
_entity_poly.pdbx_strand_id
1 'polypeptide(L)'
;MKIRNHDIHPALLIIDMQNGFVSKGGSYDLMGLNVSKYSEVVPTLKRLIEFCRKIKIPIFYSQAVREESGIDLLTRSHRILPKSREERI
;
A
#
# COMPACT_ATOMS: atom_id res chain seq x y z
N MET A 1 16.71 13.06 7.93
CA MET A 1 16.81 12.87 9.40
C MET A 1 18.06 12.06 9.68
N LYS A 2 18.93 12.46 10.61
CA LYS A 2 20.12 11.66 10.95
C LYS A 2 19.82 10.67 12.07
N ILE A 3 20.02 9.38 11.83
CA ILE A 3 20.00 8.34 12.87
C ILE A 3 21.28 7.52 12.74
N ARG A 4 22.05 7.40 13.84
CA ARG A 4 23.29 6.59 13.89
C ARG A 4 24.23 6.83 12.68
N ASN A 5 24.48 8.09 12.36
CA ASN A 5 25.30 8.55 11.22
C ASN A 5 24.74 8.25 9.80
N HIS A 6 23.48 7.85 9.68
CA HIS A 6 22.81 7.68 8.38
C HIS A 6 21.80 8.79 8.13
N ASP A 7 21.78 9.30 6.90
CA ASP A 7 20.71 10.16 6.40
C ASP A 7 19.50 9.30 6.01
N ILE A 8 18.40 9.51 6.71
CA ILE A 8 17.13 8.80 6.53
C ILE A 8 16.12 9.74 5.86
N HIS A 9 15.50 9.22 4.81
CA HIS A 9 14.42 9.85 4.06
C HIS A 9 13.16 8.97 4.19
N PRO A 10 12.30 9.25 5.19
CA PRO A 10 11.11 8.44 5.40
C PRO A 10 10.07 8.69 4.31
N ALA A 11 9.27 7.66 4.03
CA ALA A 11 8.06 7.75 3.22
C ALA A 11 6.93 6.99 3.90
N LEU A 12 5.69 7.41 3.68
CA LEU A 12 4.50 6.68 4.08
C LEU A 12 4.00 5.84 2.92
N LEU A 13 3.90 4.52 3.11
CA LEU A 13 3.28 3.61 2.15
C LEU A 13 1.92 3.17 2.68
N ILE A 14 0.85 3.48 1.93
CA ILE A 14 -0.51 3.02 2.21
C ILE A 14 -0.81 1.84 1.30
N ILE A 15 -1.01 0.67 1.90
CA ILE A 15 -1.15 -0.59 1.15
C ILE A 15 -2.63 -0.94 1.04
N ASP A 16 -3.13 -1.00 -0.19
CA ASP A 16 -4.41 -1.62 -0.59
C ASP A 16 -5.61 -1.21 0.27
N MET A 17 -5.70 0.07 0.66
CA MET A 17 -6.85 0.65 1.37
C MET A 17 -8.03 0.92 0.40
N GLN A 18 -8.37 -0.07 -0.42
CA GLN A 18 -9.45 -0.02 -1.41
C GLN A 18 -10.77 -0.53 -0.82
N ASN A 19 -11.90 -0.03 -1.34
CA ASN A 19 -13.23 -0.48 -0.94
C ASN A 19 -13.41 -2.00 -1.03
N GLY A 20 -12.78 -2.64 -2.02
CA GLY A 20 -12.84 -4.09 -2.21
C GLY A 20 -12.36 -4.88 -1.00
N PHE A 21 -11.48 -4.32 -0.17
CA PHE A 21 -10.92 -4.97 1.01
C PHE A 21 -11.56 -4.48 2.31
N VAL A 22 -11.86 -3.19 2.41
CA VAL A 22 -12.11 -2.52 3.71
C VAL A 22 -13.59 -2.17 3.92
N SER A 23 -14.37 -2.03 2.84
CA SER A 23 -15.73 -1.49 2.92
C SER A 23 -16.79 -2.58 2.95
N LYS A 24 -17.89 -2.32 3.66
CA LYS A 24 -19.13 -3.12 3.53
C LYS A 24 -19.61 -3.07 2.07
N GLY A 25 -20.02 -4.20 1.52
CA GLY A 25 -20.35 -4.35 0.10
C GLY A 25 -19.14 -4.41 -0.83
N GLY A 26 -17.92 -4.36 -0.31
CA GLY A 26 -16.70 -4.63 -1.07
C GLY A 26 -16.52 -6.13 -1.34
N SER A 27 -15.59 -6.47 -2.25
CA SER A 27 -15.30 -7.85 -2.66
C SER A 27 -15.10 -8.81 -1.48
N TYR A 28 -14.32 -8.43 -0.47
CA TYR A 28 -14.06 -9.27 0.71
C TYR A 28 -15.32 -9.51 1.54
N ASP A 29 -16.15 -8.48 1.73
CA ASP A 29 -17.43 -8.61 2.42
C ASP A 29 -18.41 -9.52 1.64
N LEU A 30 -18.48 -9.36 0.32
CA LEU A 30 -19.30 -10.20 -0.56
C LEU A 30 -18.82 -11.67 -0.59
N MET A 31 -17.53 -11.90 -0.37
CA MET A 31 -16.95 -13.24 -0.20
C MET A 31 -17.18 -13.83 1.21
N GLY A 32 -17.87 -13.11 2.09
CA GLY A 32 -18.17 -13.56 3.46
C GLY A 32 -17.03 -13.33 4.46
N LEU A 33 -15.99 -12.57 4.09
CA LEU A 33 -14.93 -12.20 5.03
C LEU A 33 -15.44 -11.12 5.99
N ASN A 34 -15.06 -11.24 7.26
CA ASN A 34 -15.41 -10.23 8.26
C ASN A 34 -14.50 -9.00 8.13
N VAL A 35 -14.95 -8.02 7.36
CA VAL A 35 -14.22 -6.76 7.13
C VAL A 35 -14.43 -5.70 8.22
N SER A 36 -15.30 -5.94 9.21
CA SER A 36 -15.67 -4.92 10.21
C SER A 36 -14.46 -4.28 10.89
N LYS A 37 -13.48 -5.10 11.26
CA LYS A 37 -12.24 -4.68 11.91
C LYS A 37 -11.26 -3.95 10.99
N TYR A 38 -11.35 -4.15 9.67
CA TYR A 38 -10.39 -3.53 8.74
C TYR A 38 -10.64 -2.03 8.62
N SER A 39 -11.91 -1.62 8.69
CA SER A 39 -12.30 -0.21 8.63
C SER A 39 -11.85 0.61 9.86
N GLU A 40 -11.56 -0.03 10.99
CA GLU A 40 -11.15 0.63 12.24
C GLU A 40 -9.84 1.42 12.08
N VAL A 41 -8.97 1.05 11.14
CA VAL A 41 -7.70 1.74 10.90
C VAL A 41 -7.87 3.07 10.14
N VAL A 42 -9.01 3.26 9.45
CA VAL A 42 -9.23 4.39 8.52
C VAL A 42 -9.06 5.76 9.20
N PRO A 43 -9.64 6.03 10.39
CA PRO A 43 -9.45 7.32 11.06
C PRO A 43 -7.98 7.57 11.43
N THR A 44 -7.24 6.53 11.81
CA THR A 44 -5.82 6.62 12.15
C THR A 44 -4.97 6.92 10.92
N LEU A 45 -5.23 6.24 9.79
CA LEU A 45 -4.56 6.52 8.53
C LEU A 45 -4.84 7.95 8.04
N LYS A 46 -6.08 8.45 8.19
CA LYS A 46 -6.41 9.84 7.82
C LYS A 46 -5.54 10.85 8.57
N ARG A 47 -5.43 10.71 9.91
CA ARG A 47 -4.56 11.57 10.73
C ARG A 47 -3.09 11.46 10.32
N LEU A 48 -2.62 10.25 10.05
CA LEU A 48 -1.23 10.02 9.62
C LEU A 48 -0.93 10.65 8.25
N ILE A 49 -1.84 10.52 7.29
CA ILE A 49 -1.73 11.13 5.96
C ILE A 49 -1.70 12.66 6.07
N GLU A 50 -2.61 13.25 6.87
CA GLU A 50 -2.64 14.70 7.12
C GLU A 50 -1.33 15.18 7.75
N PHE A 51 -0.80 14.45 8.74
CA PHE A 51 0.48 14.73 9.36
C PHE A 51 1.62 14.67 8.33
N CYS A 52 1.76 13.58 7.58
CA CYS A 52 2.81 13.43 6.58
C CYS A 52 2.75 14.52 5.50
N ARG A 53 1.56 14.90 5.03
CA ARG A 53 1.37 16.02 4.10
C ARG A 53 1.87 17.33 4.70
N LYS A 54 1.52 17.63 5.95
CA LYS A 54 1.93 18.86 6.66
C LYS A 54 3.45 18.98 6.75
N ILE A 55 4.16 17.88 7.04
CA ILE A 55 5.62 17.87 7.19
C ILE A 55 6.37 17.45 5.93
N LYS A 56 5.68 17.36 4.79
CA LYS A 56 6.26 17.03 3.47
C LYS A 56 6.97 15.67 3.42
N ILE A 57 6.49 14.68 4.18
CA ILE A 57 6.90 13.28 3.98
C ILE A 57 6.19 12.75 2.73
N PRO A 58 6.92 12.15 1.76
CA PRO A 58 6.33 11.51 0.59
C PRO A 58 5.33 10.41 0.98
N ILE A 59 4.22 10.35 0.26
CA ILE A 59 3.17 9.34 0.48
C ILE A 59 2.96 8.58 -0.82
N PHE A 60 3.01 7.26 -0.74
CA PHE A 60 2.76 6.33 -1.84
C PHE A 60 1.56 5.46 -1.51
N TYR A 61 0.78 5.12 -2.53
CA TYR A 61 -0.37 4.23 -2.42
C TYR A 61 -0.13 3.04 -3.34
N SER A 62 -0.36 1.82 -2.85
CA SER A 62 -0.51 0.66 -3.72
C SER A 62 -1.98 0.46 -4.07
N GLN A 63 -2.19 -0.17 -5.21
CA GLN A 63 -3.51 -0.62 -5.63
C GLN A 63 -3.37 -2.04 -6.15
N ALA A 64 -4.04 -2.99 -5.50
CA ALA A 64 -4.27 -4.31 -6.06
C ALA A 64 -5.31 -4.18 -7.17
N VAL A 65 -4.91 -4.58 -8.37
CA VAL A 65 -5.75 -4.61 -9.57
C VAL A 65 -5.77 -6.02 -10.13
N ARG A 66 -6.86 -6.37 -10.80
CA ARG A 66 -6.97 -7.59 -11.58
C ARG A 66 -7.20 -7.23 -13.05
N GLU A 67 -6.72 -8.05 -13.96
CA GLU A 67 -7.11 -7.89 -15.36
C GLU A 67 -8.61 -8.15 -15.53
N GLU A 68 -9.25 -7.37 -16.42
CA GLU A 68 -10.67 -7.53 -16.74
C GLU A 68 -10.98 -8.93 -17.30
N SER A 69 -10.00 -9.54 -17.98
CA SER A 69 -10.06 -10.91 -18.47
C SER A 69 -10.21 -11.95 -17.36
N GLY A 70 -9.96 -11.59 -16.10
CA GLY A 70 -9.87 -12.51 -14.97
C GLY A 70 -8.57 -13.34 -14.95
N ILE A 71 -7.70 -13.12 -15.92
CA ILE A 71 -6.42 -13.80 -16.07
C ILE A 71 -5.31 -12.88 -15.52
N ASP A 72 -5.02 -13.01 -14.23
CA ASP A 72 -3.87 -12.36 -13.60
C ASP A 72 -2.59 -13.14 -13.88
N LEU A 73 -2.17 -13.14 -15.14
CA LEU A 73 -0.81 -13.53 -15.47
C LEU A 73 0.11 -12.37 -15.08
N LEU A 74 1.32 -12.67 -14.59
CA LEU A 74 2.36 -11.68 -14.29
C LEU A 74 2.91 -11.01 -15.57
N THR A 75 2.05 -10.66 -16.53
CA THR A 75 2.34 -10.13 -17.86
C THR A 75 2.99 -8.75 -17.81
N ARG A 76 2.79 -8.00 -16.72
CA ARG A 76 3.33 -6.65 -16.53
C ARG A 76 4.10 -6.51 -15.21
N SER A 77 5.07 -7.39 -14.96
CA SER A 77 5.98 -7.24 -13.82
C SER A 77 7.02 -6.13 -14.09
N HIS A 78 6.99 -5.06 -13.30
CA HIS A 78 8.08 -4.08 -13.26
C HIS A 78 8.96 -4.39 -12.05
N ARG A 79 10.15 -4.94 -12.29
CA ARG A 79 11.12 -5.19 -11.23
C ARG A 79 11.89 -3.92 -10.93
N ILE A 80 11.59 -3.29 -9.80
CA ILE A 80 12.41 -2.24 -9.22
C ILE A 80 13.34 -2.92 -8.21
N LEU A 81 14.40 -3.55 -8.73
CA LEU A 81 15.46 -4.10 -7.90
C LEU A 81 16.57 -3.05 -7.78
N PRO A 82 17.08 -2.76 -6.57
CA PRO A 82 18.33 -2.02 -6.43
C PRO A 82 19.43 -2.82 -7.16
N LYS A 83 20.33 -2.13 -7.88
CA LYS A 83 21.45 -2.78 -8.60
C LYS A 83 22.22 -3.80 -7.75
N SER A 84 22.38 -3.53 -6.45
CA SER A 84 23.02 -4.43 -5.49
C SER A 84 22.31 -5.76 -5.26
N ARG A 85 21.10 -5.94 -5.80
CA ARG A 85 20.30 -7.18 -5.74
C ARG A 85 20.02 -7.79 -7.11
N GLU A 86 20.62 -7.27 -8.17
CA GLU A 86 20.47 -7.83 -9.52
C GLU A 86 21.35 -9.08 -9.74
N GLU A 87 22.52 -9.18 -9.10
CA GLU A 87 23.51 -10.25 -9.36
C GLU A 87 23.23 -11.62 -8.68
N ARG A 88 22.01 -11.90 -8.23
CA ARG A 88 21.69 -13.16 -7.52
C ARG A 88 20.58 -14.00 -8.16
N ILE A 89 20.37 -13.86 -9.47
CA ILE A 89 19.38 -14.66 -10.22
C ILE A 89 20.07 -15.27 -11.44
#